data_AF-A0A086K5H0-F1
#
_entry.id   AF-A0A086K5H0-F1
#
_cell.length_a   1.000
_cell.length_b   1.000
_cell.length_c   1.000
_cell.angle_alpha   90.00
_cell.angle_beta   90.00
_cell.angle_gamma   90.00
#
_symmetry.space_group_name_H-M   'P 1'
#
loop_
_entity.id
_entity.type
_entity.pdbx_description
1 polymer ?
#
loop_
_entity_poly.entity_id
_entity_poly.type
_entity_poly.pdbx_seq_one_letter_code
_entity_poly.pdbx_strand_id
1 'polypeptide(L)'
;MLPMTDTLCVIAVHGNVLLQALENAVSQLPKTEGRFLQVAGIRFAFNSSKPVGQRVVRDSVKVAQDACGRVHSGAATPVGEGKKSESDYLPLDENRVYSVATKTYLAQGRDGFHMLSKCPVLVEDELLPPLPTMVRSALSMAEMANGIKRPHSRITFKRLTSFTSMRKDDMIKDFGCCLTSNFNYVLAPKVDGRIVDVAAADQKEQTA
;
A
#
# COMPACT_ATOMS: atom_id res chain seq x y z
N MET A 1 -0.87 -10.19 -16.08
CA MET A 1 -1.99 -9.24 -15.90
C MET A 1 -2.82 -9.72 -14.72
N LEU A 2 -3.42 -8.80 -13.96
CA LEU A 2 -4.39 -9.18 -12.93
C LEU A 2 -5.64 -9.78 -13.61
N PRO A 3 -6.18 -10.90 -13.12
CA PRO A 3 -7.29 -11.60 -13.76
C PRO A 3 -8.63 -10.87 -13.61
N MET A 4 -8.75 -9.97 -12.63
CA MET A 4 -9.96 -9.20 -12.36
C MET A 4 -9.75 -7.72 -12.68
N THR A 5 -10.77 -7.10 -13.28
CA THR A 5 -10.83 -5.66 -13.55
C THR A 5 -11.37 -4.95 -12.32
N ASP A 6 -10.64 -5.05 -11.21
CA ASP A 6 -11.06 -4.43 -9.95
C ASP A 6 -11.05 -2.90 -10.11
N THR A 7 -12.19 -2.29 -9.78
CA THR A 7 -12.30 -0.83 -9.64
C THR A 7 -11.87 -0.41 -8.24
N LEU A 8 -11.43 0.83 -8.12
CA LEU A 8 -10.87 1.40 -6.91
C LEU A 8 -11.72 2.57 -6.46
N CYS A 9 -11.82 2.81 -5.16
CA CYS A 9 -12.43 4.00 -4.59
C CYS A 9 -11.54 4.53 -3.46
N VAL A 10 -11.77 5.77 -3.06
CA VAL A 10 -11.18 6.34 -1.84
C VAL A 10 -12.30 6.56 -0.83
N ILE A 11 -12.15 6.01 0.37
CA ILE A 11 -13.12 6.14 1.47
C ILE A 11 -12.49 6.85 2.67
N ALA A 12 -13.30 7.58 3.43
CA ALA A 12 -12.90 8.18 4.70
C ALA A 12 -13.15 7.19 5.83
N VAL A 13 -12.09 6.75 6.52
CA VAL A 13 -12.13 5.67 7.51
C VAL A 13 -11.61 6.17 8.84
N HIS A 14 -12.38 6.00 9.92
CA HIS A 14 -11.89 6.26 11.27
C HIS A 14 -10.82 5.25 11.69
N GLY A 15 -9.85 5.66 12.51
CA GLY A 15 -8.77 4.79 12.96
C GLY A 15 -9.26 3.51 13.65
N ASN A 16 -10.33 3.59 14.44
CA ASN A 16 -10.96 2.41 15.05
C ASN A 16 -11.52 1.40 14.02
N VAL A 17 -12.11 1.88 12.92
CA VAL A 17 -12.59 1.05 11.81
C VAL A 17 -11.41 0.44 11.05
N LEU A 18 -10.32 1.19 10.91
CA LEU A 18 -9.09 0.69 10.29
C LEU A 18 -8.50 -0.47 11.10
N LEU A 19 -8.47 -0.38 12.45
CA LEU A 19 -8.07 -1.49 13.32
C LEU A 19 -8.95 -2.73 13.12
N GLN A 20 -10.27 -2.56 13.04
CA GLN A 20 -11.20 -3.67 12.79
C GLN A 20 -10.94 -4.32 11.42
N ALA A 21 -10.64 -3.52 10.40
CA ALA A 21 -10.28 -4.04 9.08
C ALA A 21 -8.97 -4.84 9.13
N LEU A 22 -7.94 -4.35 9.84
CA LEU A 22 -6.68 -5.08 10.02
C LEU A 22 -6.89 -6.40 10.77
N GLU A 23 -7.73 -6.42 11.81
CA GLU A 23 -8.09 -7.65 12.53
C GLU A 23 -8.81 -8.66 11.62
N ASN A 24 -9.76 -8.21 10.80
CA ASN A 24 -10.41 -9.09 9.82
C ASN A 24 -9.40 -9.61 8.79
N ALA A 25 -8.44 -8.79 8.36
CA ALA A 25 -7.43 -9.17 7.37
C ALA A 25 -6.55 -10.34 7.84
N VAL A 26 -6.21 -10.40 9.13
CA VAL A 26 -5.38 -11.47 9.71
C VAL A 26 -6.18 -12.58 10.40
N SER A 27 -7.52 -12.47 10.43
CA SER A 27 -8.42 -13.36 11.17
C SER A 27 -8.33 -14.83 10.76
N GLN A 28 -8.11 -15.10 9.48
CA GLN A 28 -8.17 -16.46 8.94
C GLN A 28 -6.80 -17.08 8.65
N LEU A 29 -5.70 -16.35 8.90
CA LEU A 29 -4.37 -16.94 8.77
C LEU A 29 -4.23 -18.15 9.70
N PRO A 30 -3.61 -19.26 9.24
CA PRO A 30 -2.85 -19.43 7.98
C PRO A 30 -3.68 -19.90 6.76
N LYS A 31 -5.02 -19.93 6.82
CA LYS A 31 -5.85 -20.35 5.68
C LYS A 31 -5.64 -19.40 4.50
N THR A 32 -5.57 -19.96 3.30
CA THR A 32 -5.39 -19.23 2.04
C THR A 32 -6.72 -18.60 1.59
N GLU A 33 -7.23 -17.64 2.36
CA GLU A 33 -8.39 -16.84 1.97
C GLU A 33 -7.97 -15.47 1.41
N GLY A 34 -8.80 -14.93 0.50
CA GLY A 34 -8.55 -13.66 -0.19
C GLY A 34 -8.62 -12.40 0.69
N ARG A 35 -8.94 -12.54 1.99
CA ARG A 35 -9.14 -11.41 2.92
C ARG A 35 -7.85 -10.77 3.44
N PHE A 36 -6.69 -11.42 3.26
CA PHE A 36 -5.41 -10.86 3.71
C PHE A 36 -5.05 -9.60 2.93
N LEU A 37 -4.96 -8.46 3.63
CA LEU A 37 -4.71 -7.17 3.02
C LEU A 37 -3.22 -6.95 2.77
N GLN A 38 -2.88 -6.66 1.51
CA GLN A 38 -1.63 -5.97 1.19
C GLN A 38 -1.78 -4.49 1.52
N VAL A 39 -0.75 -3.89 2.12
CA VAL A 39 -0.82 -2.51 2.64
C VAL A 39 0.28 -1.60 2.10
N ALA A 40 -0.07 -0.33 1.95
CA ALA A 40 0.85 0.78 1.69
C ALA A 40 0.44 1.97 2.57
N GLY A 41 1.42 2.77 3.00
CA GLY A 41 1.17 3.90 3.91
C GLY A 41 0.80 3.52 5.34
N ILE A 42 0.75 2.23 5.69
CA ILE A 42 0.55 1.72 7.05
C ILE A 42 1.49 0.55 7.33
N ARG A 43 1.91 0.42 8.59
CA ARG A 43 2.70 -0.68 9.13
C ARG A 43 2.01 -1.21 10.37
N PHE A 44 2.03 -2.52 10.57
CA PHE A 44 1.51 -3.14 11.78
C PHE A 44 2.13 -4.51 12.02
N ALA A 45 2.14 -4.91 13.28
CA ALA A 45 2.45 -6.26 13.69
C ALA A 45 1.18 -6.97 14.16
N PHE A 46 1.13 -8.29 13.96
CA PHE A 46 0.09 -9.15 14.50
C PHE A 46 0.71 -10.41 15.10
N ASN A 47 -0.04 -11.13 15.92
CA ASN A 47 0.34 -12.39 16.51
C ASN A 47 -0.66 -13.46 16.06
N SER A 48 -0.20 -14.38 15.21
CA SER A 48 -1.06 -15.45 14.66
C SER A 48 -1.51 -16.49 15.70
N SER A 49 -0.79 -16.63 16.82
CA SER A 49 -1.15 -17.53 17.92
C SER A 49 -2.30 -17.01 18.80
N LYS A 50 -2.64 -15.72 18.70
CA LYS A 50 -3.77 -15.13 19.45
C LYS A 50 -5.12 -15.48 18.82
N PRO A 51 -6.21 -15.50 19.63
CA PRO A 51 -7.56 -15.73 19.13
C PRO A 51 -7.96 -14.65 18.11
N VAL A 52 -8.83 -15.03 17.18
CA VAL A 52 -9.35 -14.14 16.14
C VAL A 52 -9.98 -12.91 16.78
N GLY A 53 -9.66 -11.72 16.25
CA GLY A 53 -10.12 -10.43 16.76
C GLY A 53 -9.22 -9.82 17.86
N GLN A 54 -8.16 -10.53 18.27
CA GLN A 54 -7.12 -10.02 19.18
C GLN A 54 -5.71 -10.27 18.62
N ARG A 55 -5.59 -10.36 17.29
CA ARG A 55 -4.32 -10.71 16.65
C ARG A 55 -3.45 -9.49 16.42
N VAL A 56 -4.03 -8.34 16.10
CA VAL A 56 -3.27 -7.12 15.80
C VAL A 56 -2.71 -6.54 17.10
N VAL A 57 -1.41 -6.27 17.10
CA VAL A 57 -0.75 -5.57 18.21
C VAL A 57 -1.01 -4.09 18.04
N ARG A 58 -2.04 -3.55 18.72
CA ARG A 58 -2.53 -2.18 18.50
C ARG A 58 -1.45 -1.11 18.57
N ASP A 59 -0.55 -1.19 19.54
CA ASP A 59 0.54 -0.22 19.74
C ASP A 59 1.59 -0.23 18.61
N SER A 60 1.62 -1.30 17.80
CA SER A 60 2.52 -1.40 16.66
C SER A 60 1.98 -0.74 15.39
N VAL A 61 0.70 -0.36 15.37
CA VAL A 61 0.05 0.16 14.16
C VAL A 61 0.47 1.60 13.95
N LYS A 62 1.17 1.86 12.84
CA LYS A 62 1.65 3.20 12.47
C LYS A 62 1.27 3.55 11.04
N VAL A 63 0.87 4.80 10.81
CA VAL A 63 0.46 5.34 9.52
C VAL A 63 1.47 6.38 9.05
N ALA A 64 1.79 6.39 7.76
CA ALA A 64 2.70 7.36 7.18
C ALA A 64 2.12 8.78 7.30
N GLN A 65 2.97 9.76 7.60
CA GLN A 65 2.58 11.14 7.88
C GLN A 65 1.97 11.86 6.66
N ASP A 66 2.31 11.44 5.44
CA ASP A 66 1.72 11.93 4.19
C ASP A 66 0.32 11.34 3.91
N ALA A 67 0.03 10.13 4.41
CA ALA A 67 -1.34 9.60 4.45
C ALA A 67 -2.27 10.39 5.38
N CYS A 68 -1.69 11.29 6.19
CA CYS A 68 -2.38 12.20 7.09
C CYS A 68 -2.60 13.63 6.51
N GLY A 69 -2.30 13.87 5.23
CA GLY A 69 -2.41 15.19 4.58
C GLY A 69 -3.85 15.58 4.21
N ARG A 70 -4.17 16.89 4.30
CA ARG A 70 -5.44 17.49 3.84
C ARG A 70 -5.82 16.96 2.46
N VAL A 71 -7.07 16.52 2.29
CA VAL A 71 -7.71 16.24 1.00
C VAL A 71 -7.59 17.49 0.13
N HIS A 72 -6.52 17.59 -0.65
CA HIS A 72 -6.44 18.60 -1.70
C HIS A 72 -7.19 18.00 -2.89
N SER A 73 -8.29 18.66 -3.23
CA SER A 73 -9.03 18.48 -4.47
C SER A 73 -8.06 18.42 -5.65
N GLY A 74 -8.06 17.29 -6.37
CA GLY A 74 -7.34 17.12 -7.62
C GLY A 74 -5.97 16.46 -7.45
N ALA A 75 -5.90 15.18 -7.85
CA ALA A 75 -4.69 14.50 -8.32
C ALA A 75 -3.39 14.95 -7.63
N ALA A 76 -3.30 14.75 -6.32
CA ALA A 76 -2.01 14.72 -5.66
C ALA A 76 -1.29 13.46 -6.18
N THR A 77 -0.54 13.61 -7.28
CA THR A 77 0.71 12.87 -7.42
C THR A 77 1.39 12.94 -6.05
N PRO A 78 1.77 11.80 -5.45
CA PRO A 78 2.56 11.83 -4.22
C PRO A 78 3.69 12.83 -4.44
N VAL A 79 3.64 13.92 -3.68
CA VAL A 79 4.73 14.88 -3.58
C VAL A 79 5.92 14.03 -3.17
N GLY A 80 6.99 14.08 -3.98
CA GLY A 80 8.03 13.05 -4.05
C GLY A 80 8.35 12.40 -2.71
N GLU A 81 8.41 11.07 -2.71
CA GLU A 81 8.77 10.23 -1.55
C GLU A 81 10.25 10.47 -1.19
N GLY A 82 10.54 11.63 -0.61
CA GLY A 82 11.78 11.84 0.12
C GLY A 82 11.74 10.96 1.36
N LYS A 83 12.71 10.05 1.50
CA LYS A 83 13.03 9.24 2.70
C LYS A 83 11.87 9.09 3.70
N LYS A 84 10.98 8.11 3.54
CA LYS A 84 10.15 7.64 4.67
C LYS A 84 11.00 6.82 5.65
N SER A 85 11.72 7.50 6.54
CA SER A 85 12.37 6.94 7.73
C SER A 85 11.30 6.43 8.72
N GLU A 86 11.69 5.62 9.71
CA GLU A 86 10.78 5.20 10.80
C GLU A 86 10.14 6.41 11.51
N SER A 87 10.80 7.57 11.45
CA SER A 87 10.30 8.87 11.92
C SER A 87 9.10 9.43 11.16
N ASP A 88 8.81 8.96 9.94
CA ASP A 88 7.70 9.43 9.11
C ASP A 88 6.41 8.64 9.32
N TYR A 89 6.43 7.70 10.26
CA TYR A 89 5.28 6.91 10.68
C TYR A 89 4.81 7.37 12.06
N LEU A 90 3.56 7.80 12.13
CA LEU A 90 2.91 8.19 13.38
C LEU A 90 2.03 7.05 13.89
N PRO A 91 1.92 6.87 15.22
CA PRO A 91 0.96 5.94 15.80
C PRO A 91 -0.45 6.20 15.27
N LEU A 92 -1.21 5.13 15.04
CA LEU A 92 -2.60 5.25 14.61
C LEU A 92 -3.44 5.91 15.72
N ASP A 93 -4.03 7.05 15.41
CA ASP A 93 -5.07 7.67 16.24
C ASP A 93 -6.44 7.09 15.86
N GLU A 94 -7.10 6.43 16.82
CA GLU A 94 -8.41 5.79 16.65
C GLU A 94 -9.55 6.78 16.34
N ASN A 95 -9.44 8.03 16.81
CA ASN A 95 -10.45 9.07 16.64
C ASN A 95 -10.29 9.85 15.33
N ARG A 96 -9.10 9.79 14.74
CA ARG A 96 -8.79 10.47 13.49
C ARG A 96 -9.42 9.76 12.28
N VAL A 97 -9.79 10.54 11.28
CA VAL A 97 -10.25 10.04 9.96
C VAL A 97 -9.09 10.04 8.98
N TYR A 98 -8.94 8.94 8.24
CA TYR A 98 -7.92 8.70 7.23
C TYR A 98 -8.56 8.50 5.86
N SER A 99 -7.88 8.92 4.80
CA SER A 99 -8.29 8.60 3.43
C SER A 99 -7.66 7.28 3.01
N VAL A 100 -8.48 6.28 2.67
CA VAL A 100 -8.02 4.93 2.32
C VAL A 100 -8.43 4.63 0.88
N ALA A 101 -7.44 4.43 0.01
CA ALA A 101 -7.67 3.89 -1.33
C ALA A 101 -7.78 2.36 -1.25
N THR A 102 -8.89 1.81 -1.73
CA THR A 102 -9.17 0.37 -1.68
C THR A 102 -9.98 -0.09 -2.88
N LYS A 103 -10.13 -1.40 -3.05
CA LYS A 103 -11.03 -1.96 -4.06
C LYS A 103 -12.48 -1.66 -3.68
N THR A 104 -13.30 -1.30 -4.65
CA THR A 104 -14.74 -1.09 -4.43
C THR A 104 -15.41 -2.33 -3.84
N TYR A 105 -14.94 -3.54 -4.21
CA TYR A 105 -15.37 -4.81 -3.61
C TYR A 105 -15.24 -4.83 -2.07
N LEU A 106 -14.10 -4.37 -1.53
CA LEU A 106 -13.87 -4.33 -0.07
C LEU A 106 -14.66 -3.19 0.57
N ALA A 107 -14.74 -2.03 -0.08
CA ALA A 107 -15.52 -0.89 0.40
C ALA A 107 -17.02 -1.23 0.53
N GLN A 108 -17.55 -2.10 -0.33
CA GLN A 108 -18.93 -2.61 -0.22
C GLN A 108 -19.12 -3.66 0.88
N GLY A 109 -18.06 -3.98 1.64
CA GLY A 109 -18.10 -4.89 2.77
C GLY A 109 -17.97 -6.36 2.44
N ARG A 110 -17.45 -6.71 1.26
CA ARG A 110 -17.16 -8.10 0.89
C ARG A 110 -15.95 -8.64 1.66
N ASP A 111 -15.70 -9.96 1.61
CA ASP A 111 -14.64 -10.65 2.39
C ASP A 111 -14.65 -10.39 3.90
N GLY A 112 -15.84 -10.10 4.45
CA GLY A 112 -16.02 -9.78 5.87
C GLY A 112 -15.68 -8.34 6.26
N PHE A 113 -15.38 -7.47 5.29
CA PHE A 113 -15.08 -6.06 5.53
C PHE A 113 -16.31 -5.17 5.74
N HIS A 114 -17.40 -5.69 6.31
CA HIS A 114 -18.67 -4.97 6.50
C HIS A 114 -18.54 -3.66 7.27
N MET A 115 -17.48 -3.48 8.07
CA MET A 115 -17.19 -2.21 8.73
C MET A 115 -16.89 -1.08 7.73
N LEU A 116 -16.35 -1.39 6.54
CA LEU A 116 -16.01 -0.41 5.51
C LEU A 116 -17.24 0.10 4.74
N SER A 117 -18.33 -0.67 4.66
CA SER A 117 -19.53 -0.24 3.91
C SER A 117 -20.28 0.94 4.53
N LYS A 118 -19.93 1.28 5.78
CA LYS A 118 -20.45 2.44 6.49
C LYS A 118 -19.60 3.70 6.30
N CYS A 119 -18.43 3.58 5.66
CA CYS A 119 -17.50 4.68 5.48
C CYS A 119 -17.92 5.54 4.28
N PRO A 120 -17.89 6.89 4.38
CA PRO A 120 -18.21 7.76 3.25
C PRO A 120 -17.17 7.63 2.13
N VAL A 121 -17.67 7.58 0.89
CA VAL A 121 -16.83 7.60 -0.32
C VAL A 121 -16.39 9.03 -0.61
N LEU A 122 -15.08 9.25 -0.69
CA LEU A 122 -14.46 10.54 -1.02
C LEU A 122 -14.18 10.66 -2.53
N VAL A 123 -13.79 9.56 -3.16
CA VAL A 123 -13.56 9.48 -4.62
C VAL A 123 -14.21 8.22 -5.14
N GLU A 124 -15.16 8.40 -6.04
CA GLU A 124 -15.89 7.33 -6.72
C GLU A 124 -15.01 6.62 -7.75
N ASP A 125 -15.41 5.40 -8.09
CA ASP A 125 -14.60 4.52 -8.92
C ASP A 125 -14.58 4.91 -10.40
N GLU A 126 -15.60 5.61 -10.87
CA GLU A 126 -15.66 6.21 -12.21
C GLU A 126 -14.53 7.24 -12.45
N LEU A 127 -14.03 7.87 -11.38
CA LEU A 127 -12.96 8.86 -11.44
C LEU A 127 -11.56 8.24 -11.34
N LEU A 128 -11.48 6.92 -11.11
CA LEU A 128 -10.23 6.21 -10.89
C LEU A 128 -9.99 5.17 -11.99
N PRO A 129 -8.75 5.05 -12.49
CA PRO A 129 -8.43 4.00 -13.44
C PRO A 129 -8.53 2.63 -12.74
N PRO A 130 -8.97 1.58 -13.46
CA PRO A 130 -8.96 0.23 -12.92
C PRO A 130 -7.56 -0.20 -12.44
N LEU A 131 -7.52 -1.04 -11.40
CA LEU A 131 -6.26 -1.50 -10.79
C LEU A 131 -5.26 -2.09 -11.81
N PRO A 132 -5.67 -2.92 -12.81
CA PRO A 132 -4.74 -3.41 -13.82
C PRO A 132 -4.05 -2.31 -14.62
N THR A 133 -4.76 -1.21 -14.89
CA THR A 133 -4.22 -0.03 -15.59
C THR A 133 -3.19 0.70 -14.73
N MET A 134 -3.45 0.84 -13.42
CA MET A 134 -2.50 1.44 -12.49
C MET A 134 -1.22 0.61 -12.37
N VAL A 135 -1.35 -0.70 -12.18
CA VAL A 135 -0.19 -1.62 -12.09
C VAL A 135 0.60 -1.58 -13.39
N ARG A 136 -0.06 -1.66 -14.55
CA ARG A 136 0.60 -1.52 -15.85
C ARG A 136 1.32 -0.18 -15.99
N SER A 137 0.69 0.92 -15.59
CA SER A 137 1.32 2.24 -15.63
C SER A 137 2.56 2.31 -14.75
N ALA A 138 2.53 1.68 -13.57
CA ALA A 138 3.67 1.63 -12.67
C ALA A 138 4.82 0.81 -13.27
N LEU A 139 4.54 -0.39 -13.78
CA LEU A 139 5.54 -1.27 -14.39
C LEU A 139 6.13 -0.68 -15.68
N SER A 140 5.33 0.01 -16.49
CA SER A 140 5.81 0.68 -17.71
C SER A 140 6.79 1.83 -17.43
N MET A 141 6.92 2.33 -16.20
CA MET A 141 7.94 3.35 -15.89
C MET A 141 9.36 2.81 -16.06
N ALA A 142 9.62 1.56 -15.64
CA ALA A 142 10.91 0.93 -15.85
C ALA A 142 11.21 0.70 -17.35
N GLU A 143 10.20 0.29 -18.13
CA GLU A 143 10.33 0.15 -19.58
C GLU A 143 10.66 1.49 -20.26
N MET A 144 10.00 2.58 -19.83
CA MET A 144 10.27 3.92 -20.35
C MET A 144 11.65 4.44 -19.94
N ALA A 145 12.10 4.15 -18.72
CA ALA A 145 13.43 4.52 -18.24
C ALA A 145 14.55 3.78 -18.99
N ASN A 146 14.29 2.55 -19.44
CA ASN A 146 15.18 1.80 -20.32
C ASN A 146 15.08 2.20 -21.81
N GLY A 147 14.21 3.15 -22.17
CA GLY A 147 14.01 3.58 -23.56
C GLY A 147 13.24 2.59 -24.44
N ILE A 148 12.71 1.50 -23.87
CA ILE A 148 11.90 0.49 -24.58
C ILE A 148 10.58 1.09 -25.05
N LYS A 149 10.02 2.01 -24.25
CA LYS A 149 8.74 2.66 -24.52
C LYS A 149 8.85 4.18 -24.41
N ARG A 150 8.15 4.90 -25.28
CA ARG A 150 8.13 6.38 -25.25
C ARG A 150 7.01 6.90 -24.33
N PRO A 151 7.24 7.99 -23.58
CA PRO A 151 6.18 8.65 -22.81
C PRO A 151 5.06 9.16 -23.73
N HIS A 152 3.82 8.83 -23.41
CA HIS A 152 2.66 9.22 -24.22
C HIS A 152 2.09 10.60 -23.85
N SER A 153 2.58 11.22 -22.77
CA SER A 153 2.10 12.53 -22.31
C SER A 153 3.20 13.32 -21.61
N ARG A 154 3.03 14.65 -21.53
CA ARG A 154 3.91 15.53 -20.74
C ARG A 154 3.93 15.18 -19.25
N ILE A 155 2.81 14.70 -18.69
CA ILE A 155 2.72 14.27 -17.29
C ILE A 155 3.56 13.02 -17.07
N THR A 156 3.44 12.03 -17.96
CA THR A 156 4.25 10.81 -17.92
C THR A 156 5.74 11.13 -18.09
N PHE A 157 6.08 12.07 -18.98
CA PHE A 157 7.46 12.52 -19.15
C PHE A 157 8.01 13.16 -17.86
N LYS A 158 7.27 14.06 -17.21
CA LYS A 158 7.68 14.67 -15.93
C LYS A 158 7.88 13.61 -14.82
N ARG A 159 7.01 12.61 -14.74
CA ARG A 159 7.17 11.48 -13.81
C ARG A 159 8.42 10.68 -14.12
N LEU A 160 8.68 10.40 -15.39
CA LEU A 160 9.88 9.69 -15.83
C LEU A 160 11.17 10.46 -15.52
N THR A 161 11.19 11.78 -15.74
CA THR A 161 12.34 12.62 -15.38
C THR A 161 12.58 12.61 -13.87
N SER A 162 11.51 12.66 -13.07
CA SER A 162 11.63 12.54 -11.61
C SER A 162 12.21 11.18 -11.23
N PHE A 163 11.69 10.09 -11.79
CA PHE A 163 12.15 8.71 -11.53
C PHE A 163 13.62 8.49 -11.90
N THR A 164 14.02 8.92 -13.09
CA THR A 164 15.41 8.76 -13.58
C THR A 164 16.43 9.61 -12.83
N SER A 165 15.99 10.69 -12.17
CA SER A 165 16.84 11.55 -11.34
C SER A 165 17.05 11.07 -9.90
N MET A 166 16.38 9.99 -9.48
CA MET A 166 16.46 9.46 -8.11
C MET A 166 17.79 8.72 -7.85
N ARG A 167 18.18 8.66 -6.58
CA ARG A 167 19.33 7.85 -6.15
C ARG A 167 18.96 6.37 -6.18
N LYS A 168 19.96 5.50 -6.40
CA LYS A 168 19.77 4.03 -6.45
C LYS A 168 18.98 3.47 -5.27
N ASP A 169 19.27 3.93 -4.05
CA ASP A 169 18.61 3.45 -2.84
C ASP A 169 17.12 3.85 -2.79
N ASP A 170 16.80 5.08 -3.20
CA ASP A 170 15.44 5.60 -3.26
C ASP A 170 14.63 4.86 -4.35
N MET A 171 15.26 4.56 -5.49
CA MET A 171 14.63 3.77 -6.56
C MET A 171 14.23 2.36 -6.12
N ILE A 172 15.09 1.69 -5.35
CA ILE A 172 14.81 0.35 -4.82
C ILE A 172 13.68 0.42 -3.81
N LYS A 173 13.65 1.46 -2.99
CA LYS A 173 12.68 1.59 -1.90
C LYS A 173 11.29 1.99 -2.40
N ASP A 174 11.20 2.99 -3.25
CA ASP A 174 9.92 3.62 -3.62
C ASP A 174 9.27 2.93 -4.82
N PHE A 175 10.10 2.37 -5.73
CA PHE A 175 9.62 1.75 -6.97
C PHE A 175 9.95 0.27 -7.06
N GLY A 176 10.71 -0.28 -6.10
CA GLY A 176 11.20 -1.65 -6.21
C GLY A 176 12.10 -1.82 -7.44
N CYS A 177 12.88 -0.80 -7.82
CA CYS A 177 13.74 -0.83 -9.01
C CYS A 177 15.22 -0.69 -8.66
N CYS A 178 16.10 -1.51 -9.24
CA CYS A 178 17.55 -1.37 -9.13
C CYS A 178 18.22 -1.14 -10.49
N LEU A 179 19.46 -0.65 -10.46
CA LEU A 179 20.29 -0.54 -11.66
C LEU A 179 21.15 -1.80 -11.83
N THR A 180 21.18 -2.40 -13.02
CA THR A 180 22.01 -3.58 -13.33
C THR A 180 22.93 -3.33 -14.51
N SER A 181 23.94 -4.19 -14.72
CA SER A 181 24.90 -4.06 -15.84
C SER A 181 24.27 -4.34 -17.21
N ASN A 182 23.26 -5.20 -17.27
CA ASN A 182 22.65 -5.64 -18.53
C ASN A 182 21.42 -4.82 -18.91
N PHE A 183 20.69 -4.32 -17.91
CA PHE A 183 19.56 -3.43 -18.07
C PHE A 183 19.72 -2.25 -17.12
N ASN A 184 19.61 -1.03 -17.63
CA ASN A 184 19.78 0.17 -16.81
C ASN A 184 18.82 0.15 -15.63
N TYR A 185 17.54 -0.17 -15.81
CA TYR A 185 16.53 -0.20 -14.75
C TYR A 185 15.82 -1.56 -14.71
N VAL A 186 15.84 -2.25 -13.57
CA VAL A 186 15.21 -3.58 -13.39
C VAL A 186 14.28 -3.55 -12.18
N LEU A 187 13.10 -4.17 -12.31
CA LEU A 187 12.21 -4.42 -11.18
C LEU A 187 12.82 -5.49 -10.26
N ALA A 188 13.13 -5.11 -9.04
CA ALA A 188 13.70 -5.91 -7.96
C ALA A 188 12.91 -5.67 -6.65
N PRO A 189 11.65 -6.14 -6.56
CA PRO A 189 10.85 -5.99 -5.35
C PRO A 189 11.51 -6.71 -4.17
N LYS A 190 11.54 -6.06 -3.01
CA LYS A 190 12.04 -6.63 -1.75
C LYS A 190 10.92 -6.74 -0.72
N VAL A 191 11.15 -7.57 0.30
CA VAL A 191 10.28 -7.61 1.47
C VAL A 191 10.46 -6.31 2.26
N ASP A 192 9.40 -5.49 2.31
CA ASP A 192 9.43 -4.18 2.97
C ASP A 192 9.16 -4.25 4.49
N GLY A 193 8.65 -5.38 5.00
CA GLY A 193 8.43 -5.58 6.43
C GLY A 193 7.29 -4.75 7.03
N ARG A 194 6.37 -4.22 6.22
CA ARG A 194 5.21 -3.44 6.72
C ARG A 194 4.23 -4.25 7.55
N ILE A 195 4.19 -5.57 7.32
CA ILE A 195 3.37 -6.52 8.06
C ILE A 195 4.31 -7.52 8.69
N VAL A 196 4.27 -7.67 10.02
CA VAL A 196 5.12 -8.59 10.77
C VAL A 196 4.27 -9.51 11.62
N ASP A 197 4.50 -10.83 11.53
CA ASP A 197 3.96 -11.78 12.50
C ASP A 197 4.98 -12.00 13.61
N VAL A 198 4.70 -11.50 14.82
CA VAL A 198 5.62 -11.62 15.95
C VAL A 198 5.72 -13.07 16.45
N ALA A 199 4.67 -13.87 16.29
CA ALA A 199 4.71 -15.28 16.70
C ALA A 199 5.67 -16.11 15.82
N ALA A 200 5.85 -15.71 14.56
CA ALA A 200 6.78 -16.36 13.64
C ALA A 200 8.23 -15.86 13.80
N ALA A 201 8.44 -14.68 14.40
CA ALA A 201 9.76 -14.14 14.68
C ALA A 201 10.44 -14.90 15.84
N ASP A 202 9.69 -15.17 16.92
CA ASP A 202 10.19 -15.89 18.10
C ASP A 202 10.63 -17.34 17.76
N GLN A 203 10.00 -17.97 16.77
CA GLN A 203 10.34 -19.34 16.35
C GLN A 203 11.67 -19.43 15.57
N LYS A 204 12.12 -18.35 14.92
CA LYS A 204 13.41 -18.32 14.20
C LYS A 204 14.60 -18.09 15.12
N GLU A 205 14.41 -17.49 16.28
CA GLU A 205 15.49 -17.19 17.24
C GLU A 205 15.82 -18.40 18.13
N GLN A 206 14.93 -19.39 18.23
CA GLN A 206 15.16 -20.64 18.97
C GLN A 206 15.68 -21.81 18.12
N THR A 207 15.84 -21.61 16.81
CA THR A 207 16.38 -22.61 15.86
C THR A 207 17.73 -22.21 15.24
N ALA A 208 18.39 -21.18 15.79
CA ALA A 208 19.73 -20.74 15.39
C ALA A 208 20.79 -21.15 16.42
#